data_AF-A0A6J3MH89-F1
#
_entry.id   AF-A0A6J3MH89-F1
#
_cell.length_a   1.000
_cell.length_b   1.000
_cell.length_c   1.000
_cell.angle_alpha   90.00
_cell.angle_beta   90.00
_cell.angle_gamma   90.00
#
_symmetry.space_group_name_H-M   'P 1'
#
loop_
_entity.id
_entity.type
_entity.pdbx_description
1 polymer ?
#
loop_
_entity_poly.entity_id
_entity_poly.type
_entity_poly.pdbx_seq_one_letter_code
_entity_poly.pdbx_strand_id
1 'polypeptide(L)'
;MIDANADDDELVDELYLDDESKNRYESLIDDEKKIRKAKKSWTAKLNELKKQQATSRKKIHRHHNHAKDLSQQKSREMQAIESAINQHGIKLKKRQQESWRFVVEARNVFTKRRLSQDNRSFLPKDSSLNVFCVSNTHYAASKGVSFIHGNRLSVDQTGLPALRKFVRQQVAGAKLRAVEDYIRHDFTVFIQSLHLWCGLFSEADVNGLLCDIQAKQNEMQTIIAKCTNTLHKETSAIMLDHVEAGQIHMTKSALQVWKSKEKMHWQTLRTFIRQDGNHETQKVSHESWNEQFFKETIEFMGYSGEERLFGRLEKACNELEKSLLKLLDEIPRTVGQHAASVMLPEKPLNMFIEAEKYGIARHCEQFQASIRKEFRNAKLDLTVDRPSAFFAQAMAQAYRMYRNKRGRGSKENVQTTMKTHLSLGGPTSPFHQTADLFQKAIKMDIERTSAVLTKNVKVIMEQIHHHCSYMINAKKTDTSEEQLKVSLRDFLCGRDTGYQHFEDIKADLKRIKRRYIDVEA
;
A
#
# COMPACT_ATOMS: atom_id res chain seq x y z
N MET A 1 -12.56 -20.35 13.21
CA MET A 1 -13.99 -20.68 13.33
C MET A 1 -14.19 -20.90 14.81
N ILE A 2 -14.64 -19.86 15.54
CA ILE A 2 -14.87 -19.94 16.98
C ILE A 2 -16.36 -20.22 17.13
N ASP A 3 -16.69 -21.29 17.85
CA ASP A 3 -18.05 -21.73 18.12
C ASP A 3 -18.85 -20.60 18.77
N ALA A 4 -20.04 -20.33 18.23
CA ALA A 4 -20.94 -19.26 18.67
C ALA A 4 -21.66 -19.55 20.01
N ASN A 5 -21.08 -20.41 20.86
CA ASN A 5 -21.63 -20.88 22.13
C ASN A 5 -20.64 -20.79 23.30
N ALA A 6 -19.46 -20.18 23.13
CA ALA A 6 -18.60 -19.87 24.28
C ALA A 6 -19.20 -18.69 25.06
N ASP A 7 -19.23 -18.79 26.39
CA ASP A 7 -19.84 -17.84 27.32
C ASP A 7 -19.45 -16.38 26.99
N ASP A 8 -20.41 -15.61 26.47
CA ASP A 8 -20.28 -14.18 26.12
C ASP A 8 -19.88 -13.30 27.34
N ASP A 9 -19.99 -13.82 28.57
CA ASP A 9 -19.63 -13.11 29.81
C ASP A 9 -18.10 -13.10 30.06
N GLU A 10 -17.33 -14.08 29.57
CA GLU A 10 -15.86 -14.15 29.76
C GLU A 10 -15.08 -13.24 28.79
N LEU A 11 -15.66 -13.00 27.59
CA LEU A 11 -15.05 -12.22 26.52
C LEU A 11 -15.02 -10.70 26.81
N VAL A 12 -15.87 -10.22 27.70
CA VAL A 12 -16.00 -8.79 28.00
C VAL A 12 -15.00 -8.33 29.05
N ASP A 13 -14.61 -9.18 29.99
CA ASP A 13 -13.58 -8.83 30.98
C ASP A 13 -12.17 -8.76 30.36
N GLU A 14 -11.92 -9.42 29.20
CA GLU A 14 -10.68 -9.28 28.43
C GLU A 14 -10.66 -8.07 27.49
N LEU A 15 -11.84 -7.58 27.08
CA LEU A 15 -11.99 -6.39 26.25
C LEU A 15 -11.99 -5.18 27.17
N TYR A 16 -10.86 -4.47 27.28
CA TYR A 16 -10.71 -3.19 28.01
C TYR A 16 -11.72 -2.12 27.53
N LEU A 17 -12.97 -2.25 27.97
CA LEU A 17 -14.06 -1.31 27.77
C LEU A 17 -14.01 -0.27 28.88
N ASP A 18 -14.37 0.98 28.56
CA ASP A 18 -14.64 1.98 29.60
C ASP A 18 -15.90 1.59 30.39
N ASP A 19 -16.01 2.11 31.61
CA ASP A 19 -17.11 1.79 32.53
C ASP A 19 -18.49 2.07 31.90
N GLU A 20 -18.60 3.11 31.06
CA GLU A 20 -19.84 3.47 30.38
C GLU A 20 -20.25 2.41 29.33
N SER A 21 -19.29 1.92 28.54
CA SER A 21 -19.48 0.85 27.57
C SER A 21 -19.81 -0.48 28.24
N LYS A 22 -19.16 -0.79 29.37
CA LYS A 22 -19.47 -2.00 30.16
C LYS A 22 -20.89 -1.96 30.71
N ASN A 23 -21.28 -0.85 31.35
CA ASN A 23 -22.64 -0.62 31.85
C ASN A 23 -23.70 -0.74 30.74
N ARG A 24 -23.38 -0.23 29.54
CA ARG A 24 -24.28 -0.33 28.39
C ARG A 24 -24.46 -1.77 27.90
N TYR A 25 -23.40 -2.57 27.91
CA TYR A 25 -23.47 -3.99 27.54
C TYR A 25 -24.24 -4.80 28.58
N GLU A 26 -23.95 -4.62 29.86
CA GLU A 26 -24.63 -5.31 30.96
C GLU A 26 -26.14 -5.02 30.92
N SER A 27 -26.53 -3.77 30.65
CA SER A 27 -27.94 -3.40 30.45
C SER A 27 -28.60 -4.14 29.28
N LEU A 28 -27.89 -4.37 28.17
CA LEU A 28 -28.41 -5.12 27.02
C LEU A 28 -28.60 -6.61 27.34
N ILE A 29 -27.66 -7.20 28.07
CA ILE A 29 -27.73 -8.61 28.51
C ILE A 29 -28.86 -8.81 29.52
N ASP A 30 -29.04 -7.88 30.45
CA ASP A 30 -30.13 -7.92 31.42
C ASP A 30 -31.50 -7.78 30.77
N ASP A 31 -31.63 -6.89 29.78
CA ASP A 31 -32.83 -6.78 28.95
C ASP A 31 -33.11 -8.09 28.20
N GLU A 32 -32.08 -8.74 27.67
CA GLU A 32 -32.22 -10.03 27.01
C GLU A 32 -32.72 -11.11 27.97
N LYS A 33 -32.12 -11.21 29.17
CA LYS A 33 -32.51 -12.15 30.23
C LYS A 33 -33.99 -11.92 30.64
N LYS A 34 -34.41 -10.66 30.81
CA LYS A 34 -35.81 -10.29 31.10
C LYS A 34 -36.77 -10.73 30.00
N ILE A 35 -36.43 -10.49 28.72
CA ILE A 35 -37.27 -10.88 27.58
C ILE A 35 -37.34 -12.40 27.44
N ARG A 36 -36.24 -13.13 27.63
CA ARG A 36 -36.21 -14.61 27.63
C ARG A 36 -37.12 -15.18 28.73
N LYS A 37 -37.04 -14.63 29.94
CA LYS A 37 -37.88 -15.03 31.09
C LYS A 37 -39.37 -14.78 30.80
N ALA A 38 -39.71 -13.61 30.26
CA ALA A 38 -41.07 -13.28 29.86
C ALA A 38 -41.60 -14.24 28.78
N LYS A 39 -40.81 -14.51 27.74
CA LYS A 39 -41.17 -15.47 26.68
C LYS A 39 -41.41 -16.86 27.25
N LYS A 40 -40.52 -17.37 28.12
CA LYS A 40 -40.66 -18.69 28.77
C LYS A 40 -41.95 -18.76 29.61
N SER A 41 -42.27 -17.69 30.35
CA SER A 41 -43.52 -17.58 31.12
C SER A 41 -44.76 -17.66 30.23
N TRP A 42 -44.79 -16.91 29.13
CA TRP A 42 -45.90 -16.96 28.16
C TRP A 42 -46.04 -18.33 27.49
N THR A 43 -44.93 -18.98 27.14
CA THR A 43 -44.93 -20.35 26.60
C THR A 43 -45.48 -21.35 27.62
N ALA A 44 -45.12 -21.22 28.90
CA ALA A 44 -45.67 -22.05 29.97
C ALA A 44 -47.17 -21.83 30.12
N LYS A 45 -47.64 -20.57 30.07
CA LYS A 45 -49.06 -20.20 30.12
C LYS A 45 -49.83 -20.78 28.93
N LEU A 46 -49.26 -20.77 27.72
CA LEU A 46 -49.85 -21.39 26.54
C LEU A 46 -49.97 -22.92 26.69
N ASN A 47 -48.93 -23.57 27.20
CA ASN A 47 -48.93 -25.02 27.42
C ASN A 47 -49.96 -25.43 28.48
N GLU A 48 -50.11 -24.63 29.53
CA GLU A 48 -51.11 -24.84 30.58
C GLU A 48 -52.53 -24.67 30.03
N LEU A 49 -52.79 -23.61 29.26
CA LEU A 49 -54.08 -23.42 28.57
C LEU A 49 -54.41 -24.57 27.61
N LYS A 50 -53.42 -25.09 26.86
CA LYS A 50 -53.59 -26.27 26.00
C LYS A 50 -53.96 -27.52 26.82
N LYS A 51 -53.29 -27.75 27.96
CA LYS A 51 -53.64 -28.85 28.89
C LYS A 51 -55.05 -28.70 29.45
N GLN A 52 -55.42 -27.49 29.88
CA GLN A 52 -56.77 -27.19 30.39
C GLN A 52 -57.85 -27.34 29.33
N GLN A 53 -57.56 -27.00 28.06
CA GLN A 53 -58.48 -27.23 26.96
C GLN A 53 -58.64 -28.73 26.66
N ALA A 54 -57.56 -29.51 26.70
CA ALA A 54 -57.61 -30.96 26.52
C ALA A 54 -58.40 -31.67 27.64
N THR A 55 -58.23 -31.27 28.90
CA THR A 55 -59.00 -31.81 30.04
C THR A 55 -60.45 -31.33 30.03
N SER A 56 -60.72 -30.08 29.63
CA SER A 56 -62.08 -29.56 29.44
C SER A 56 -62.82 -30.29 28.32
N ARG A 57 -62.15 -30.57 27.18
CA ARG A 57 -62.71 -31.37 26.07
C ARG A 57 -63.10 -32.78 26.51
N LYS A 58 -62.35 -33.39 27.45
CA LYS A 58 -62.70 -34.70 28.04
C LYS A 58 -63.91 -34.66 28.98
N LYS A 59 -64.21 -33.50 29.60
CA LYS A 59 -65.34 -33.31 30.53
C LYS A 59 -66.62 -32.80 29.86
N ILE A 60 -66.51 -32.13 28.71
CA ILE A 60 -67.64 -31.60 27.93
C ILE A 60 -68.19 -32.71 27.03
N HIS A 61 -69.01 -33.58 27.60
CA HIS A 61 -69.92 -34.46 26.84
C HIS A 61 -71.40 -34.24 27.21
N ARG A 62 -71.71 -33.21 28.02
CA ARG A 62 -73.04 -33.04 28.64
C ARG A 62 -73.72 -31.66 28.51
N HIS A 63 -73.08 -30.62 27.95
CA HIS A 63 -73.72 -29.31 27.72
C HIS A 63 -73.21 -28.65 26.43
N HIS A 64 -74.06 -28.46 25.42
CA HIS A 64 -73.65 -28.11 24.05
C HIS A 64 -73.51 -26.59 23.78
N ASN A 65 -74.35 -25.74 24.38
CA ASN A 65 -74.37 -24.30 24.07
C ASN A 65 -73.33 -23.50 24.87
N HIS A 66 -73.23 -23.71 26.20
CA HIS A 66 -72.24 -23.01 27.05
C HIS A 66 -70.79 -23.41 26.74
N ALA A 67 -70.58 -24.59 26.16
CA ALA A 67 -69.27 -25.07 25.72
C ALA A 67 -68.72 -24.31 24.49
N LYS A 68 -69.60 -23.78 23.64
CA LYS A 68 -69.22 -23.10 22.39
C LYS A 68 -68.62 -21.72 22.68
N ASP A 69 -69.25 -20.96 23.56
CA ASP A 69 -68.76 -19.63 24.01
C ASP A 69 -67.44 -19.74 24.78
N LEU A 70 -67.33 -20.71 25.71
CA LEU A 70 -66.08 -20.97 26.43
C LEU A 70 -64.95 -21.41 25.51
N SER A 71 -65.26 -22.18 24.45
CA SER A 71 -64.27 -22.59 23.44
C SER A 71 -63.81 -21.41 22.59
N GLN A 72 -64.73 -20.50 22.21
CA GLN A 72 -64.40 -19.32 21.42
C GLN A 72 -63.58 -18.31 22.25
N GLN A 73 -63.91 -18.12 23.53
CA GLN A 73 -63.14 -17.30 24.47
C GLN A 73 -61.72 -17.84 24.67
N LYS A 74 -61.57 -19.15 24.94
CA LYS A 74 -60.25 -19.81 25.04
C LYS A 74 -59.45 -19.72 23.74
N SER A 75 -60.12 -19.79 22.58
CA SER A 75 -59.45 -19.63 21.27
C SER A 75 -58.89 -18.23 21.05
N ARG A 76 -59.64 -17.18 21.43
CA ARG A 76 -59.15 -15.79 21.38
C ARG A 76 -57.99 -15.57 22.35
N GLU A 77 -58.06 -16.16 23.54
CA GLU A 77 -57.00 -16.07 24.55
C GLU A 77 -55.71 -16.79 24.09
N MET A 78 -55.83 -17.95 23.43
CA MET A 78 -54.67 -18.62 22.81
C MET A 78 -54.05 -17.78 21.68
N GLN A 79 -54.85 -17.18 20.80
CA GLN A 79 -54.34 -16.30 19.74
C GLN A 79 -53.63 -15.06 20.30
N ALA A 80 -54.16 -14.47 21.38
CA ALA A 80 -53.51 -13.35 22.06
C ALA A 80 -52.15 -13.75 22.67
N ILE A 81 -52.07 -14.94 23.28
CA ILE A 81 -50.81 -15.46 23.85
C ILE A 81 -49.81 -15.83 22.76
N GLU A 82 -50.23 -16.45 21.66
CA GLU A 82 -49.36 -16.74 20.51
C GLU A 82 -48.81 -15.46 19.88
N SER A 83 -49.65 -14.42 19.77
CA SER A 83 -49.23 -13.09 19.32
C SER A 83 -48.21 -12.47 20.27
N ALA A 84 -48.40 -12.57 21.59
CA ALA A 84 -47.45 -12.10 22.59
C ALA A 84 -46.11 -12.86 22.52
N ILE A 85 -46.13 -14.18 22.34
CA ILE A 85 -44.91 -15.00 22.16
C ILE A 85 -44.15 -14.57 20.90
N ASN A 86 -44.85 -14.32 19.79
CA ASN A 86 -44.25 -13.84 18.55
C ASN A 86 -43.64 -12.45 18.71
N GLN A 87 -44.35 -11.51 19.35
CA GLN A 87 -43.82 -10.17 19.65
C GLN A 87 -42.57 -10.23 20.54
N HIS A 88 -42.59 -11.03 21.60
CA HIS A 88 -41.42 -11.24 22.45
C HIS A 88 -40.27 -11.94 21.69
N GLY A 89 -40.59 -12.83 20.74
CA GLY A 89 -39.60 -13.44 19.85
C GLY A 89 -38.90 -12.45 18.92
N ILE A 90 -39.65 -11.50 18.34
CA ILE A 90 -39.09 -10.41 17.51
C ILE A 90 -38.23 -9.48 18.36
N LYS A 91 -38.72 -9.06 19.54
CA LYS A 91 -37.97 -8.22 20.48
C LYS A 91 -36.66 -8.88 20.91
N LEU A 92 -36.69 -10.19 21.19
CA LEU A 92 -35.51 -10.95 21.57
C LEU A 92 -34.46 -10.97 20.45
N LYS A 93 -34.86 -11.28 19.21
CA LYS A 93 -33.95 -11.26 18.05
C LYS A 93 -33.32 -9.88 17.84
N LYS A 94 -34.10 -8.81 18.01
CA LYS A 94 -33.60 -7.44 17.89
C LYS A 94 -32.55 -7.13 18.97
N ARG A 95 -32.80 -7.48 20.22
CA ARG A 95 -31.84 -7.29 21.32
C ARG A 95 -30.58 -8.13 21.15
N GLN A 96 -30.71 -9.39 20.74
CA GLN A 96 -29.58 -10.26 20.41
C GLN A 96 -28.70 -9.67 19.31
N GLN A 97 -29.33 -9.11 18.27
CA GLN A 97 -28.63 -8.43 17.19
C GLN A 97 -27.91 -7.16 17.66
N GLU A 98 -28.50 -6.40 18.59
CA GLU A 98 -27.88 -5.21 19.19
C GLU A 98 -26.69 -5.56 20.09
N SER A 99 -26.82 -6.58 20.94
CA SER A 99 -25.73 -7.10 21.78
C SER A 99 -24.57 -7.61 20.92
N TRP A 100 -24.87 -8.45 19.92
CA TRP A 100 -23.86 -8.95 18.98
C TRP A 100 -23.11 -7.83 18.26
N ARG A 101 -23.82 -6.79 17.81
CA ARG A 101 -23.20 -5.61 17.19
C ARG A 101 -22.23 -4.94 18.16
N PHE A 102 -22.62 -4.77 19.41
CA PHE A 102 -21.78 -4.15 20.43
C PHE A 102 -20.49 -4.96 20.64
N VAL A 103 -20.58 -6.29 20.81
CA VAL A 103 -19.41 -7.16 20.99
C VAL A 103 -18.46 -7.08 19.80
N VAL A 104 -19.00 -7.10 18.57
CA VAL A 104 -18.18 -6.98 17.36
C VAL A 104 -17.48 -5.62 17.30
N GLU A 105 -18.16 -4.54 17.66
CA GLU A 105 -17.60 -3.19 17.70
C GLU A 105 -16.51 -3.06 18.78
N ALA A 106 -16.77 -3.54 19.99
CA ALA A 106 -15.81 -3.60 21.09
C ALA A 106 -14.53 -4.35 20.69
N ARG A 107 -14.68 -5.56 20.14
CA ARG A 107 -13.56 -6.35 19.63
C ARG A 107 -12.78 -5.60 18.54
N ASN A 108 -13.49 -4.95 17.62
CA ASN A 108 -12.85 -4.19 16.56
C ASN A 108 -12.07 -3.00 17.12
N VAL A 109 -12.61 -2.24 18.07
CA VAL A 109 -11.92 -1.12 18.74
C VAL A 109 -10.68 -1.61 19.47
N PHE A 110 -10.79 -2.69 20.24
CA PHE A 110 -9.67 -3.32 20.93
C PHE A 110 -8.56 -3.73 19.95
N THR A 111 -8.92 -4.46 18.89
CA THR A 111 -7.97 -4.91 17.86
C THR A 111 -7.27 -3.73 17.19
N LYS A 112 -8.01 -2.67 16.85
CA LYS A 112 -7.43 -1.45 16.26
C LYS A 112 -6.42 -0.80 17.21
N ARG A 113 -6.80 -0.58 18.47
CA ARG A 113 -5.93 0.04 19.48
C ARG A 113 -4.64 -0.75 19.69
N ARG A 114 -4.77 -2.07 19.87
CA ARG A 114 -3.62 -2.96 20.04
C ARG A 114 -2.67 -2.90 18.84
N LEU A 115 -3.19 -3.07 17.62
CA LEU A 115 -2.36 -3.00 16.41
C LEU A 115 -1.73 -1.61 16.22
N SER A 116 -2.43 -0.53 16.55
CA SER A 116 -1.85 0.82 16.50
C SER A 116 -0.74 1.02 17.53
N GLN A 117 -0.84 0.44 18.73
CA GLN A 117 0.20 0.49 19.76
C GLN A 117 1.41 -0.36 19.37
N ASP A 118 1.19 -1.61 18.98
CA ASP A 118 2.23 -2.57 18.61
C ASP A 118 3.06 -2.06 17.41
N ASN A 119 2.43 -1.32 16.49
CA ASN A 119 3.09 -0.79 15.30
C ASN A 119 3.54 0.67 15.42
N ARG A 120 3.34 1.34 16.57
CA ARG A 120 3.60 2.78 16.71
C ARG A 120 5.06 3.16 16.43
N SER A 121 6.01 2.30 16.82
CA SER A 121 7.44 2.50 16.59
C SER A 121 7.85 2.48 15.13
N PHE A 122 7.06 1.83 14.26
CA PHE A 122 7.34 1.69 12.83
C PHE A 122 6.65 2.74 11.97
N LEU A 123 5.82 3.59 12.58
CA LEU A 123 5.07 4.63 11.88
C LEU A 123 5.81 5.99 11.97
N PRO A 124 5.79 6.80 10.90
CA PRO A 124 6.24 8.20 10.97
C PRO A 124 5.60 8.96 12.12
N LYS A 125 6.33 9.93 12.68
CA LYS A 125 5.79 10.88 13.66
C LYS A 125 4.50 11.49 13.10
N ASP A 126 3.46 11.51 13.93
CA ASP A 126 2.11 12.02 13.62
C ASP A 126 1.26 11.20 12.64
N SER A 127 1.68 9.99 12.28
CA SER A 127 0.87 9.08 11.45
C SER A 127 0.14 8.01 12.28
N SER A 128 -1.07 7.65 11.85
CA SER A 128 -1.90 6.61 12.48
C SER A 128 -2.06 5.39 11.58
N LEU A 129 -2.00 4.19 12.15
CA LEU A 129 -2.27 2.96 11.41
C LEU A 129 -3.75 2.85 11.04
N ASN A 130 -4.04 2.76 9.74
CA ASN A 130 -5.39 2.51 9.24
C ASN A 130 -5.74 1.01 9.34
N VAL A 131 -6.51 0.64 10.35
CA VAL A 131 -6.93 -0.76 10.57
C VAL A 131 -8.41 -0.93 10.21
N PHE A 132 -8.70 -1.87 9.31
CA PHE A 132 -10.05 -2.24 8.90
C PHE A 132 -10.39 -3.66 9.33
N CYS A 133 -11.26 -3.79 10.33
CA CYS A 133 -11.79 -5.08 10.74
C CYS A 133 -12.93 -5.47 9.79
N VAL A 134 -12.72 -6.50 8.97
CA VAL A 134 -13.67 -6.91 7.92
C VAL A 134 -14.20 -8.31 8.12
N SER A 135 -15.45 -8.54 7.72
CA SER A 135 -16.05 -9.88 7.66
C SER A 135 -16.56 -10.23 6.27
N ASN A 136 -15.77 -11.01 5.53
CA ASN A 136 -16.14 -11.49 4.20
C ASN A 136 -17.36 -12.42 4.25
N THR A 137 -17.49 -13.24 5.29
CA THR A 137 -18.60 -14.19 5.43
C THR A 137 -19.94 -13.47 5.57
N HIS A 138 -20.03 -12.47 6.46
CA HIS A 138 -21.26 -11.70 6.65
C HIS A 138 -21.61 -10.84 5.44
N TYR A 139 -20.59 -10.34 4.73
CA TYR A 139 -20.81 -9.59 3.50
C TYR A 139 -21.25 -10.47 2.33
N ALA A 140 -20.68 -11.67 2.17
CA ALA A 140 -21.15 -12.66 1.19
C ALA A 140 -22.60 -13.06 1.47
N ALA A 141 -22.98 -13.22 2.74
CA ALA A 141 -24.35 -13.48 3.13
C ALA A 141 -25.29 -12.32 2.77
N SER A 142 -24.82 -11.06 2.89
CA SER A 142 -25.52 -9.85 2.39
C SER A 142 -25.84 -9.86 0.91
N LYS A 143 -25.09 -10.62 0.12
CA LYS A 143 -25.29 -10.79 -1.32
C LYS A 143 -26.03 -12.07 -1.69
N GLY A 144 -26.45 -12.88 -0.72
CA GLY A 144 -27.07 -14.19 -0.96
C GLY A 144 -26.08 -15.29 -1.40
N VAL A 145 -24.77 -15.06 -1.29
CA VAL A 145 -23.73 -16.02 -1.72
C VAL A 145 -23.44 -17.08 -0.65
N SER A 146 -23.68 -16.76 0.63
CA SER A 146 -23.50 -17.67 1.75
C SER A 146 -24.65 -17.55 2.74
N PHE A 147 -24.84 -18.58 3.56
CA PHE A 147 -25.87 -18.58 4.60
C PHE A 147 -25.22 -18.51 5.98
N ILE A 148 -25.72 -17.61 6.83
CA ILE A 148 -25.30 -17.48 8.23
C ILE A 148 -26.53 -17.74 9.10
N HIS A 149 -26.41 -18.70 10.00
CA HIS A 149 -27.42 -18.96 11.03
C HIS A 149 -27.23 -17.97 12.18
N GLY A 150 -28.33 -17.37 12.67
CA GLY A 150 -28.30 -16.46 13.82
C GLY A 150 -28.07 -14.98 13.49
N ASN A 151 -27.38 -14.27 14.38
CA ASN A 151 -27.14 -12.82 14.28
C ASN A 151 -26.26 -12.48 13.08
N ARG A 152 -26.59 -11.42 12.36
CA ARG A 152 -25.92 -11.06 11.12
C ARG A 152 -25.63 -9.57 11.03
N LEU A 153 -24.37 -9.24 10.77
CA LEU A 153 -23.97 -7.86 10.49
C LEU A 153 -24.69 -7.32 9.24
N SER A 154 -25.10 -6.06 9.31
CA SER A 154 -25.51 -5.29 8.13
C SER A 154 -24.30 -5.03 7.22
N VAL A 155 -24.57 -4.60 5.98
CA VAL A 155 -23.52 -4.29 4.99
C VAL A 155 -22.49 -3.30 5.55
N ASP A 156 -22.96 -2.22 6.18
CA ASP A 156 -22.10 -1.18 6.75
C ASP A 156 -21.24 -1.69 7.92
N GLN A 157 -21.81 -2.58 8.73
CA GLN A 157 -21.13 -3.18 9.89
C GLN A 157 -20.09 -4.23 9.53
N THR A 158 -20.05 -4.71 8.29
CA THR A 158 -19.03 -5.67 7.84
C THR A 158 -17.65 -5.06 7.70
N GLY A 159 -17.52 -3.73 7.76
CA GLY A 159 -16.27 -2.98 7.56
C GLY A 159 -15.82 -2.87 6.09
N LEU A 160 -16.41 -3.65 5.18
CA LEU A 160 -16.05 -3.64 3.76
C LEU A 160 -16.38 -2.33 3.04
N PRO A 161 -17.50 -1.63 3.30
CA PRO A 161 -17.75 -0.31 2.71
C PRO A 161 -16.68 0.70 3.10
N ALA A 162 -16.26 0.73 4.38
CA ALA A 162 -15.20 1.60 4.86
C ALA A 162 -13.85 1.28 4.18
N LEU A 163 -13.49 0.00 4.09
CA LEU A 163 -12.30 -0.44 3.36
C LEU A 163 -12.33 -0.02 1.89
N ARG A 164 -13.47 -0.20 1.20
CA ARG A 164 -13.62 0.21 -0.20
C ARG A 164 -13.50 1.72 -0.39
N LYS A 165 -14.11 2.50 0.50
CA LYS A 165 -13.99 3.96 0.48
C LYS A 165 -12.53 4.37 0.62
N PHE A 166 -11.82 3.80 1.60
CA PHE A 166 -10.40 4.03 1.81
C PHE A 166 -9.58 3.67 0.56
N VAL A 167 -9.71 2.45 0.03
CA VAL A 167 -8.97 2.02 -1.18
C VAL A 167 -9.26 2.92 -2.38
N ARG A 168 -10.52 3.34 -2.57
CA ARG A 168 -10.88 4.28 -3.65
C ARG A 168 -10.23 5.64 -3.46
N GLN A 169 -10.20 6.16 -2.24
CA GLN A 169 -9.51 7.43 -1.93
C GLN A 169 -8.01 7.33 -2.21
N GLN A 170 -7.35 6.23 -1.80
CA GLN A 170 -5.92 6.03 -2.06
C GLN A 170 -5.59 5.99 -3.57
N VAL A 171 -6.50 5.47 -4.39
CA VAL A 171 -6.29 5.33 -5.85
C VAL A 171 -6.80 6.54 -6.65
N ALA A 172 -7.64 7.40 -6.06
CA ALA A 172 -8.27 8.53 -6.75
C ALA A 172 -7.23 9.49 -7.34
N GLY A 173 -6.24 9.90 -6.54
CA GLY A 173 -5.17 10.79 -7.01
C GLY A 173 -4.34 10.17 -8.14
N ALA A 174 -4.04 8.87 -8.06
CA ALA A 174 -3.34 8.17 -9.15
C ALA A 174 -4.15 8.10 -10.45
N LYS A 175 -5.48 7.90 -10.35
CA LYS A 175 -6.36 7.92 -11.53
C LYS A 175 -6.47 9.31 -12.16
N LEU A 176 -6.60 10.35 -11.34
CA LEU A 176 -6.64 11.73 -11.82
C LEU A 176 -5.32 12.09 -12.52
N ARG A 177 -4.17 11.73 -11.91
CA ARG A 177 -2.85 11.89 -12.53
C ARG A 177 -2.73 11.13 -13.85
N ALA A 178 -3.23 9.89 -13.95
CA ALA A 178 -3.17 9.13 -15.20
C ALA A 178 -3.97 9.80 -16.34
N VAL A 179 -5.13 10.40 -16.03
CA VAL A 179 -5.93 11.17 -16.99
C VAL A 179 -5.22 12.46 -17.38
N GLU A 180 -4.61 13.16 -16.40
CA GLU A 180 -3.80 14.35 -16.65
C GLU A 180 -2.59 14.04 -17.53
N ASP A 181 -1.88 12.96 -17.23
CA ASP A 181 -0.74 12.47 -18.01
C ASP A 181 -1.16 12.17 -19.45
N TYR A 182 -2.25 11.43 -19.65
CA TYR A 182 -2.74 11.12 -20.98
C TYR A 182 -3.06 12.37 -21.80
N ILE A 183 -3.74 13.35 -21.20
CA ILE A 183 -4.15 14.58 -21.89
C ILE A 183 -2.94 15.50 -22.15
N ARG A 184 -2.09 15.71 -21.14
CA ARG A 184 -0.95 16.66 -21.23
C ARG A 184 0.24 16.11 -22.01
N HIS A 185 0.43 14.79 -22.00
CA HIS A 185 1.51 14.10 -22.70
C HIS A 185 0.97 13.35 -23.91
N ASP A 186 0.50 12.12 -23.72
CA ASP A 186 0.30 11.13 -24.80
C ASP A 186 -0.58 11.67 -25.94
N PHE A 187 -1.71 12.31 -25.61
CA PHE A 187 -2.62 12.89 -26.59
C PHE A 187 -2.11 14.24 -27.13
N THR A 188 -1.42 15.05 -26.32
CA THR A 188 -0.81 16.30 -26.82
C THR A 188 0.29 15.97 -27.84
N VAL A 189 1.18 15.04 -27.52
CA VAL A 189 2.21 14.49 -28.41
C VAL A 189 1.55 14.01 -29.69
N PHE A 190 0.54 13.14 -29.61
CA PHE A 190 -0.18 12.63 -30.79
C PHE A 190 -0.74 13.75 -31.69
N ILE A 191 -1.49 14.71 -31.13
CA ILE A 191 -2.09 15.80 -31.90
C ILE A 191 -1.02 16.72 -32.49
N GLN A 192 0.04 17.06 -31.76
CA GLN A 192 1.10 17.91 -32.29
C GLN A 192 1.94 17.17 -33.35
N SER A 193 2.21 15.88 -33.16
CA SER A 193 2.86 15.04 -34.17
C SER A 193 2.05 14.99 -35.46
N LEU A 194 0.71 14.92 -35.39
CA LEU A 194 -0.16 15.02 -36.56
C LEU A 194 -0.10 16.41 -37.21
N HIS A 195 -0.10 17.50 -36.41
CA HIS A 195 0.09 18.85 -36.94
C HIS A 195 1.43 18.99 -37.68
N LEU A 196 2.51 18.47 -37.12
CA LEU A 196 3.85 18.50 -37.71
C LEU A 196 3.89 17.68 -39.00
N TRP A 197 3.26 16.50 -39.01
CA TRP A 197 3.20 15.64 -40.19
C TRP A 197 2.35 16.21 -41.33
N CYS A 198 1.30 16.98 -41.02
CA CYS A 198 0.48 17.68 -42.00
C CYS A 198 1.08 19.03 -42.44
N GLY A 199 2.22 19.47 -41.89
CA GLY A 199 2.88 20.73 -42.23
C GLY A 199 3.46 20.78 -43.64
N LEU A 200 3.91 21.96 -44.09
CA LEU A 200 4.66 22.12 -45.34
C LEU A 200 6.14 21.74 -45.13
N PHE A 201 6.73 21.05 -46.11
CA PHE A 201 8.08 20.51 -46.03
C PHE A 201 9.09 21.42 -46.75
N SER A 202 10.35 21.43 -46.28
CA SER A 202 11.48 22.10 -46.93
C SER A 202 12.42 21.06 -47.56
N GLU A 203 12.95 21.33 -48.76
CA GLU A 203 13.93 20.47 -49.45
C GLU A 203 15.40 20.74 -49.02
N ALA A 204 15.63 21.57 -48.00
CA ALA A 204 16.97 22.00 -47.59
C ALA A 204 17.77 20.90 -46.85
N ASP A 205 19.11 21.06 -46.79
CA ASP A 205 20.05 20.08 -46.22
C ASP A 205 19.65 19.61 -44.81
N VAL A 206 19.34 18.31 -44.76
CA VAL A 206 18.71 17.59 -43.63
C VAL A 206 19.74 17.05 -42.65
N ASN A 207 20.96 16.84 -43.11
CA ASN A 207 21.92 16.00 -42.40
C ASN A 207 22.50 16.73 -41.18
N GLY A 208 22.71 18.04 -41.27
CA GLY A 208 23.22 18.86 -40.16
C GLY A 208 22.30 18.83 -38.93
N LEU A 209 21.00 19.11 -39.13
CA LEU A 209 20.03 19.11 -38.03
C LEU A 209 19.87 17.73 -37.38
N LEU A 210 19.77 16.67 -38.18
CA LEU A 210 19.62 15.32 -37.63
C LEU A 210 20.86 14.89 -36.85
N CYS A 211 22.07 15.27 -37.31
CA CYS A 211 23.31 15.07 -36.56
C CYS A 211 23.30 15.82 -35.22
N ASP A 212 22.82 17.06 -35.17
CA ASP A 212 22.73 17.83 -33.92
C ASP A 212 21.75 17.17 -32.91
N ILE A 213 20.59 16.72 -33.38
CA ILE A 213 19.62 16.00 -32.54
C ILE A 213 20.21 14.67 -32.05
N GLN A 214 20.92 13.95 -32.91
CA GLN A 214 21.62 12.72 -32.54
C GLN A 214 22.70 12.97 -31.49
N ALA A 215 23.42 14.08 -31.57
CA ALA A 215 24.39 14.48 -30.56
C ALA A 215 23.72 14.73 -29.19
N LYS A 216 22.54 15.37 -29.18
CA LYS A 216 21.73 15.56 -27.96
C LYS A 216 21.25 14.25 -27.35
N GLN A 217 20.94 13.24 -28.18
CA GLN A 217 20.61 11.90 -27.70
C GLN A 217 21.81 11.23 -26.99
N ASN A 218 23.03 11.43 -27.50
CA ASN A 218 24.23 10.91 -26.83
C ASN A 218 24.50 11.66 -25.51
N GLU A 219 24.31 12.97 -25.48
CA GLU A 219 24.44 13.81 -24.27
C GLU A 219 23.48 13.36 -23.15
N MET A 220 22.25 13.00 -23.52
CA MET A 220 21.24 12.45 -22.61
C MET A 220 21.73 11.17 -21.89
N GLN A 221 22.39 10.26 -22.60
CA GLN A 221 22.94 9.04 -21.99
C GLN A 221 24.03 9.38 -20.95
N THR A 222 24.90 10.34 -21.28
CA THR A 222 25.94 10.81 -20.35
C THR A 222 25.35 11.43 -19.09
N ILE A 223 24.27 12.21 -19.22
CA ILE A 223 23.56 12.83 -18.10
C ILE A 223 22.97 11.77 -17.15
N ILE A 224 22.27 10.76 -17.69
CA ILE A 224 21.68 9.68 -16.87
C ILE A 224 22.76 8.84 -16.20
N ALA A 225 23.84 8.51 -16.93
CA ALA A 225 24.98 7.78 -16.38
C ALA A 225 25.67 8.55 -15.25
N LYS A 226 25.82 9.88 -15.40
CA LYS A 226 26.37 10.75 -14.34
C LYS A 226 25.50 10.70 -13.08
N CYS A 227 24.18 10.84 -13.21
CA CYS A 227 23.27 10.74 -12.06
C CYS A 227 23.40 9.37 -11.37
N THR A 228 23.34 8.28 -12.15
CA THR A 228 23.50 6.91 -11.66
C THR A 228 24.80 6.73 -10.84
N ASN A 229 25.92 7.21 -11.38
CA ASN A 229 27.21 7.17 -10.68
C ASN A 229 27.23 8.02 -9.40
N THR A 230 26.60 9.20 -9.41
CA THR A 230 26.44 10.02 -8.20
C THR A 230 25.64 9.27 -7.14
N LEU A 231 24.48 8.70 -7.50
CA LEU A 231 23.65 7.95 -6.56
C LEU A 231 24.39 6.75 -5.95
N HIS A 232 25.20 6.03 -6.73
CA HIS A 232 26.07 4.97 -6.21
C HIS A 232 27.08 5.50 -5.20
N LYS A 233 27.79 6.58 -5.53
CA LYS A 233 28.79 7.17 -4.63
C LYS A 233 28.16 7.63 -3.32
N GLU A 234 27.02 8.31 -3.39
CA GLU A 234 26.32 8.83 -2.21
C GLU A 234 25.80 7.71 -1.31
N THR A 235 25.23 6.65 -1.89
CA THR A 235 24.79 5.47 -1.13
C THR A 235 25.96 4.79 -0.43
N SER A 236 27.10 4.67 -1.14
CA SER A 236 28.31 4.04 -0.62
C SER A 236 28.87 4.80 0.58
N ALA A 237 29.05 6.12 0.43
CA ALA A 237 29.58 6.98 1.47
C ALA A 237 28.70 6.97 2.73
N ILE A 238 27.37 6.89 2.57
CA ILE A 238 26.48 6.95 3.74
C ILE A 238 26.50 5.65 4.55
N MET A 239 26.66 4.47 3.94
CA MET A 239 26.65 3.23 4.72
C MET A 239 28.04 2.78 5.15
N LEU A 240 29.01 2.78 4.24
CA LEU A 240 30.36 2.28 4.54
C LEU A 240 31.08 3.21 5.50
N ASP A 241 31.08 4.53 5.25
CA ASP A 241 31.79 5.47 6.13
C ASP A 241 31.21 5.43 7.56
N HIS A 242 29.90 5.21 7.72
CA HIS A 242 29.27 5.11 9.04
C HIS A 242 29.62 3.79 9.75
N VAL A 243 29.65 2.66 9.02
CA VAL A 243 30.06 1.39 9.61
C VAL A 243 31.55 1.39 9.95
N GLU A 244 32.40 1.96 9.11
CA GLU A 244 33.84 2.09 9.37
C GLU A 244 34.11 2.99 10.58
N ALA A 245 33.51 4.18 10.62
CA ALA A 245 33.68 5.11 11.74
C ALA A 245 33.08 4.57 13.06
N GLY A 246 31.99 3.80 12.98
CA GLY A 246 31.25 3.29 14.13
C GLY A 246 31.59 1.86 14.54
N GLN A 247 32.47 1.15 13.84
CA GLN A 247 32.67 -0.29 14.02
C GLN A 247 32.95 -0.70 15.46
N ILE A 248 33.85 0.01 16.14
CA ILE A 248 34.22 -0.27 17.54
C ILE A 248 32.98 -0.17 18.46
N HIS A 249 32.14 0.85 18.24
CA HIS A 249 30.93 1.07 19.02
C HIS A 249 29.90 -0.03 18.77
N MET A 250 29.63 -0.35 17.50
CA MET A 250 28.68 -1.38 17.08
C MET A 250 29.06 -2.75 17.65
N THR A 251 30.34 -3.13 17.55
CA THR A 251 30.86 -4.36 18.15
C THR A 251 30.69 -4.37 19.66
N LYS A 252 31.02 -3.27 20.35
CA LYS A 252 30.87 -3.17 21.81
C LYS A 252 29.42 -3.35 22.24
N SER A 253 28.48 -2.73 21.54
CA SER A 253 27.04 -2.87 21.80
C SER A 253 26.55 -4.30 21.62
N ALA A 254 26.83 -4.92 20.48
CA ALA A 254 26.41 -6.29 20.22
C ALA A 254 27.00 -7.27 21.23
N LEU A 255 28.25 -7.06 21.66
CA LEU A 255 28.88 -7.85 22.72
C LEU A 255 28.23 -7.61 24.10
N GLN A 256 27.71 -6.42 24.39
CA GLN A 256 26.94 -6.16 25.61
C GLN A 256 25.61 -6.91 25.60
N VAL A 257 24.90 -6.91 24.47
CA VAL A 257 23.70 -7.75 24.29
C VAL A 257 24.07 -9.22 24.48
N TRP A 258 25.15 -9.69 23.83
CA TRP A 258 25.60 -11.07 23.93
C TRP A 258 25.89 -11.52 25.38
N LYS A 259 26.52 -10.67 26.20
CA LYS A 259 26.79 -10.94 27.64
C LYS A 259 25.51 -11.27 28.43
N SER A 260 24.37 -10.74 28.04
CA SER A 260 23.08 -11.09 28.66
C SER A 260 22.59 -12.47 28.19
N LYS A 261 22.78 -12.79 26.91
CA LYS A 261 22.30 -14.04 26.29
C LYS A 261 23.15 -15.24 26.69
N GLU A 262 24.47 -15.08 26.81
CA GLU A 262 25.39 -16.21 27.10
C GLU A 262 25.12 -16.88 28.46
N LYS A 263 24.48 -16.17 29.39
CA LYS A 263 24.07 -16.67 30.71
C LYS A 263 22.86 -17.60 30.68
N MET A 264 22.11 -17.63 29.56
CA MET A 264 20.92 -18.45 29.42
C MET A 264 21.20 -19.95 29.58
N HIS A 265 20.16 -20.70 29.94
CA HIS A 265 20.22 -22.15 29.97
C HIS A 265 20.51 -22.71 28.57
N TRP A 266 21.30 -23.79 28.50
CA TRP A 266 21.79 -24.34 27.22
C TRP A 266 20.65 -24.72 26.26
N GLN A 267 19.55 -25.27 26.75
CA GLN A 267 18.42 -25.63 25.89
C GLN A 267 17.78 -24.40 25.23
N THR A 268 17.69 -23.28 25.95
CA THR A 268 17.20 -22.00 25.42
C THR A 268 18.16 -21.48 24.35
N LEU A 269 19.46 -21.38 24.66
CA LEU A 269 20.49 -20.97 23.69
C LEU A 269 20.42 -21.81 22.40
N ARG A 270 20.34 -23.14 22.55
CA ARG A 270 20.27 -24.05 21.41
C ARG A 270 19.02 -23.82 20.55
N THR A 271 17.91 -23.43 21.16
CA THR A 271 16.67 -23.16 20.44
C THR A 271 16.81 -21.93 19.55
N PHE A 272 17.30 -20.81 20.12
CA PHE A 272 17.61 -19.59 19.35
C PHE A 272 18.60 -19.86 18.21
N ILE A 273 19.71 -20.58 18.47
CA ILE A 273 20.70 -20.92 17.42
C ILE A 273 20.07 -21.75 16.29
N ARG A 274 19.14 -22.66 16.60
CA ARG A 274 18.46 -23.48 15.58
C ARG A 274 17.49 -22.67 14.73
N GLN A 275 16.97 -21.59 15.29
CA GLN A 275 16.03 -20.67 14.68
C GLN A 275 16.73 -19.37 14.25
N ASP A 276 18.05 -19.44 13.98
CA ASP A 276 18.84 -18.35 13.41
C ASP A 276 18.74 -17.02 14.19
N GLY A 277 18.67 -17.13 15.52
CA GLY A 277 18.57 -15.99 16.44
C GLY A 277 17.14 -15.59 16.80
N ASN A 278 16.12 -16.29 16.31
CA ASN A 278 14.71 -15.98 16.57
C ASN A 278 14.08 -16.97 17.54
N HIS A 279 13.15 -16.53 18.38
CA HIS A 279 12.31 -17.43 19.18
C HIS A 279 10.99 -16.76 19.58
N GLU A 280 9.88 -17.50 19.56
CA GLU A 280 8.62 -17.08 20.17
C GLU A 280 7.92 -18.29 20.81
N THR A 281 7.09 -18.03 21.82
CA THR A 281 6.17 -19.02 22.38
C THR A 281 4.82 -18.38 22.70
N GLN A 282 3.79 -19.16 23.00
CA GLN A 282 2.48 -18.60 23.40
C GLN A 282 2.54 -17.67 24.63
N LYS A 283 3.56 -17.82 25.50
CA LYS A 283 3.71 -17.03 26.74
C LYS A 283 4.81 -15.96 26.64
N VAL A 284 5.66 -16.01 25.63
CA VAL A 284 6.83 -15.12 25.49
C VAL A 284 6.77 -14.48 24.11
N SER A 285 6.74 -13.15 24.10
CA SER A 285 6.75 -12.35 22.86
C SER A 285 7.93 -12.72 21.98
N HIS A 286 7.75 -12.54 20.67
CA HIS A 286 8.79 -12.71 19.68
C HIS A 286 10.08 -11.97 20.10
N GLU A 287 11.20 -12.68 20.05
CA GLU A 287 12.53 -12.14 20.34
C GLU A 287 13.48 -12.47 19.19
N SER A 288 14.10 -11.44 18.59
CA SER A 288 15.19 -11.58 17.61
C SER A 288 16.51 -11.08 18.20
N TRP A 289 17.53 -11.94 18.18
CA TRP A 289 18.90 -11.57 18.54
C TRP A 289 19.56 -10.68 17.48
N ASN A 290 19.27 -10.91 16.20
CA ASN A 290 19.83 -10.13 15.10
C ASN A 290 19.39 -8.66 15.20
N GLU A 291 18.11 -8.41 15.44
CA GLU A 291 17.58 -7.07 15.72
C GLU A 291 18.27 -6.43 16.92
N GLN A 292 18.44 -7.18 18.02
CA GLN A 292 19.08 -6.66 19.22
C GLN A 292 20.57 -6.33 19.01
N PHE A 293 21.32 -7.18 18.29
CA PHE A 293 22.73 -6.94 17.98
C PHE A 293 22.94 -5.74 17.08
N PHE A 294 22.00 -5.48 16.17
CA PHE A 294 22.11 -4.41 15.17
C PHE A 294 21.36 -3.13 15.57
N LYS A 295 20.61 -3.14 16.68
CA LYS A 295 19.77 -2.02 17.13
C LYS A 295 20.53 -0.70 17.26
N GLU A 296 21.64 -0.69 17.98
CA GLU A 296 22.43 0.53 18.16
C GLU A 296 23.07 1.01 16.84
N THR A 297 23.36 0.11 15.91
CA THR A 297 23.82 0.48 14.56
C THR A 297 22.73 1.25 13.80
N ILE A 298 21.47 0.80 13.89
CA ILE A 298 20.33 1.48 13.30
C ILE A 298 20.11 2.86 13.95
N GLU A 299 20.18 2.93 15.28
CA GLU A 299 20.01 4.18 16.02
C GLU A 299 21.15 5.17 15.73
N PHE A 300 22.38 4.68 15.57
CA PHE A 300 23.55 5.46 15.18
C PHE A 300 23.44 6.01 13.75
N MET A 301 22.88 5.21 12.82
CA MET A 301 22.54 5.71 11.48
C MET A 301 21.42 6.76 11.53
N GLY A 302 20.47 6.60 12.46
CA GLY A 302 19.54 7.63 12.93
C GLY A 302 18.65 8.30 11.88
N TYR A 303 17.77 9.18 12.34
CA TYR A 303 16.94 10.03 11.46
C TYR A 303 17.80 10.97 10.59
N SER A 304 18.93 11.44 11.14
CA SER A 304 19.79 12.41 10.44
C SER A 304 20.56 11.80 9.26
N GLY A 305 20.87 10.51 9.26
CA GLY A 305 21.48 9.82 8.12
C GLY A 305 20.48 9.61 6.98
N GLU A 306 19.24 9.28 7.34
CA GLU A 306 18.13 9.10 6.38
C GLU A 306 17.74 10.40 5.69
N GLU A 307 17.52 11.49 6.44
CA GLU A 307 17.23 12.81 5.85
C GLU A 307 18.38 13.30 4.96
N ARG A 308 19.62 13.11 5.40
CA ARG A 308 20.81 13.44 4.58
C ARG A 308 20.83 12.65 3.29
N LEU A 309 20.57 11.34 3.34
CA LEU A 309 20.54 10.52 2.14
C LEU A 309 19.41 10.96 1.21
N PHE A 310 18.18 11.05 1.69
CA PHE A 310 17.05 11.43 0.84
C PHE A 310 17.22 12.82 0.24
N GLY A 311 17.79 13.77 0.98
CA GLY A 311 18.14 15.08 0.47
C GLY A 311 19.18 15.01 -0.66
N ARG A 312 20.21 14.15 -0.55
CA ARG A 312 21.21 13.96 -1.61
C ARG A 312 20.63 13.24 -2.83
N LEU A 313 19.81 12.20 -2.62
CA LEU A 313 19.09 11.49 -3.70
C LEU A 313 18.18 12.45 -4.46
N GLU A 314 17.41 13.27 -3.74
CA GLU A 314 16.53 14.27 -4.32
C GLU A 314 17.29 15.33 -5.09
N LYS A 315 18.40 15.84 -4.54
CA LYS A 315 19.27 16.78 -5.25
C LYS A 315 19.78 16.18 -6.58
N ALA A 316 20.29 14.96 -6.56
CA ALA A 316 20.79 14.29 -7.76
C ALA A 316 19.68 14.03 -8.80
N CYS A 317 18.46 13.68 -8.38
CA CYS A 317 17.32 13.49 -9.27
C CYS A 317 16.83 14.83 -9.85
N ASN A 318 16.79 15.89 -9.05
CA ASN A 318 16.40 17.23 -9.50
C ASN A 318 17.42 17.82 -10.49
N GLU A 319 18.72 17.57 -10.27
CA GLU A 319 19.78 17.96 -11.21
C GLU A 319 19.68 17.16 -12.53
N LEU A 320 19.33 15.87 -12.45
CA LEU A 320 19.07 15.04 -13.62
C LEU A 320 17.92 15.59 -14.45
N GLU A 321 16.76 15.82 -13.83
CA GLU A 321 15.57 16.36 -14.50
C GLU A 321 15.90 17.70 -15.17
N LYS A 322 16.48 18.66 -14.43
CA LYS A 322 16.87 19.97 -14.98
C LYS A 322 17.80 19.84 -16.18
N SER A 323 18.77 18.92 -16.12
CA SER A 323 19.72 18.71 -17.21
C SER A 323 19.05 18.14 -18.45
N LEU A 324 18.13 17.17 -18.29
CA LEU A 324 17.37 16.60 -19.40
C LEU A 324 16.39 17.60 -20.01
N LEU A 325 15.68 18.39 -19.20
CA LEU A 325 14.79 19.43 -19.70
C LEU A 325 15.55 20.50 -20.47
N LYS A 326 16.74 20.87 -20.01
CA LYS A 326 17.61 21.82 -20.72
C LYS A 326 18.01 21.30 -22.11
N LEU A 327 18.24 20.00 -22.28
CA LEU A 327 18.51 19.43 -23.61
C LEU A 327 17.35 19.67 -24.57
N LEU A 328 16.12 19.49 -24.11
CA LEU A 328 14.92 19.71 -24.94
C LEU A 328 14.70 21.20 -25.21
N ASP A 329 14.99 22.09 -24.26
CA ASP A 329 14.91 23.55 -24.46
C ASP A 329 15.85 24.06 -25.56
N GLU A 330 16.95 23.35 -25.80
CA GLU A 330 17.92 23.70 -26.84
C GLU A 330 17.46 23.25 -28.25
N ILE A 331 16.58 22.25 -28.35
CA ILE A 331 16.14 21.68 -29.64
C ILE A 331 15.45 22.72 -30.54
N PRO A 332 14.44 23.49 -30.09
CA PRO A 332 13.84 24.53 -30.93
C PRO A 332 14.83 25.57 -31.43
N ARG A 333 15.84 25.93 -30.61
CA ARG A 333 16.88 26.89 -30.98
C ARG A 333 17.80 26.32 -32.05
N THR A 334 18.21 25.06 -31.89
CA THR A 334 18.99 24.35 -32.92
C THR A 334 18.21 24.27 -34.21
N VAL A 335 16.93 23.88 -34.18
CA VAL A 335 16.06 23.84 -35.37
C VAL A 335 16.02 25.20 -36.05
N GLY A 336 15.76 26.29 -35.32
CA GLY A 336 15.67 27.64 -35.89
C GLY A 336 16.96 28.20 -36.49
N GLN A 337 18.12 27.59 -36.23
CA GLN A 337 19.40 27.98 -36.83
C GLN A 337 19.63 27.37 -38.22
N HIS A 338 18.86 26.35 -38.59
CA HIS A 338 19.00 25.67 -39.88
C HIS A 338 18.09 26.30 -40.95
N ALA A 339 18.59 26.44 -42.19
CA ALA A 339 17.82 27.00 -43.31
C ALA A 339 16.53 26.20 -43.61
N ALA A 340 16.50 24.91 -43.27
CA ALA A 340 15.32 24.05 -43.37
C ALA A 340 14.15 24.48 -42.48
N SER A 341 14.38 25.33 -41.46
CA SER A 341 13.38 25.71 -40.46
C SER A 341 12.36 26.75 -40.92
N VAL A 342 12.63 27.48 -42.01
CA VAL A 342 11.77 28.59 -42.49
C VAL A 342 10.34 28.12 -42.82
N MET A 343 10.17 26.86 -43.21
CA MET A 343 8.86 26.29 -43.56
C MET A 343 8.22 25.49 -42.42
N LEU A 344 8.89 25.37 -41.27
CA LEU A 344 8.41 24.54 -40.17
C LEU A 344 7.32 25.27 -39.36
N PRO A 345 6.24 24.57 -38.96
CA PRO A 345 5.22 25.15 -38.10
C PRO A 345 5.76 25.25 -36.66
N GLU A 346 6.35 26.41 -36.34
CA GLU A 346 7.01 26.71 -35.06
C GLU A 346 6.13 26.45 -33.84
N LYS A 347 4.86 26.87 -33.88
CA LYS A 347 3.93 26.71 -32.75
C LYS A 347 3.66 25.23 -32.42
N PRO A 348 3.23 24.37 -33.38
CA PRO A 348 3.13 22.93 -33.14
C PRO A 348 4.42 22.28 -32.67
N LEU A 349 5.59 22.69 -33.20
CA LEU A 349 6.88 22.14 -32.77
C LEU A 349 7.16 22.47 -31.30
N ASN A 350 6.99 23.73 -30.90
CA ASN A 350 7.18 24.15 -29.52
C ASN A 350 6.19 23.43 -28.58
N MET A 351 4.93 23.28 -28.98
CA MET A 351 3.94 22.54 -28.19
C MET A 351 4.25 21.04 -28.07
N PHE A 352 4.80 20.44 -29.13
CA PHE A 352 5.28 19.06 -29.13
C PHE A 352 6.44 18.91 -28.14
N ILE A 353 7.46 19.77 -28.22
CA ILE A 353 8.61 19.74 -27.30
C ILE A 353 8.18 19.99 -25.85
N GLU A 354 7.25 20.90 -25.58
CA GLU A 354 6.70 21.12 -24.23
C GLU A 354 5.94 19.89 -23.70
N ALA A 355 5.25 19.15 -24.57
CA ALA A 355 4.63 17.88 -24.18
C ALA A 355 5.70 16.84 -23.83
N GLU A 356 6.71 16.65 -24.69
CA GLU A 356 7.82 15.72 -24.44
C GLU A 356 8.62 16.08 -23.17
N LYS A 357 8.79 17.37 -22.86
CA LYS A 357 9.35 17.84 -21.58
C LYS A 357 8.53 17.37 -20.40
N TYR A 358 7.20 17.46 -20.47
CA TYR A 358 6.32 16.90 -19.44
C TYR A 358 6.50 15.37 -19.33
N GLY A 359 6.66 14.67 -20.45
CA GLY A 359 6.96 13.23 -20.48
C GLY A 359 8.26 12.88 -19.75
N ILE A 360 9.34 13.61 -20.02
CA ILE A 360 10.63 13.45 -19.34
C ILE A 360 10.51 13.73 -17.85
N ALA A 361 9.91 14.86 -17.45
CA ALA A 361 9.71 15.20 -16.04
C ALA A 361 8.98 14.08 -15.29
N ARG A 362 7.90 13.55 -15.88
CA ARG A 362 7.16 12.40 -15.35
C ARG A 362 8.05 11.15 -15.19
N HIS A 363 8.88 10.83 -16.18
CA HIS A 363 9.80 9.70 -16.07
C HIS A 363 10.86 9.90 -14.98
N CYS A 364 11.35 11.14 -14.80
CA CYS A 364 12.24 11.50 -13.69
C CYS A 364 11.55 11.35 -12.33
N GLU A 365 10.30 11.81 -12.18
CA GLU A 365 9.50 11.63 -10.97
C GLU A 365 9.29 10.14 -10.64
N GLN A 366 8.97 9.32 -11.65
CA GLN A 366 8.81 7.86 -11.50
C GLN A 366 10.12 7.18 -11.09
N PHE A 367 11.24 7.61 -11.67
CA PHE A 367 12.57 7.14 -11.31
C PHE A 367 12.89 7.46 -9.84
N GLN A 368 12.69 8.71 -9.43
CA GLN A 368 12.90 9.15 -8.05
C GLN A 368 11.99 8.40 -7.06
N ALA A 369 10.70 8.26 -7.38
CA ALA A 369 9.75 7.52 -6.54
C ALA A 369 10.12 6.04 -6.40
N SER A 370 10.59 5.42 -7.48
CA SER A 370 11.04 4.02 -7.48
C SER A 370 12.28 3.84 -6.61
N ILE A 371 13.31 4.68 -6.76
CA ILE A 371 14.49 4.62 -5.89
C ILE A 371 14.12 4.83 -4.43
N ARG A 372 13.26 5.83 -4.13
CA ARG A 372 12.77 6.07 -2.75
C ARG A 372 12.07 4.83 -2.17
N LYS A 373 11.26 4.14 -2.98
CA LYS A 373 10.58 2.91 -2.57
C LYS A 373 11.57 1.79 -2.28
N GLU A 374 12.51 1.52 -3.19
CA GLU A 374 13.48 0.44 -2.99
C GLU A 374 14.41 0.72 -1.81
N PHE A 375 14.76 1.99 -1.58
CA PHE A 375 15.50 2.38 -0.40
C PHE A 375 14.74 2.08 0.90
N ARG A 376 13.43 2.39 0.96
CA ARG A 376 12.59 2.03 2.11
C ARG A 376 12.48 0.52 2.31
N ASN A 377 12.39 -0.24 1.22
CA ASN A 377 12.38 -1.71 1.29
C ASN A 377 13.69 -2.25 1.87
N ALA A 378 14.83 -1.80 1.35
CA ALA A 378 16.14 -2.19 1.85
C ALA A 378 16.36 -1.76 3.31
N LYS A 379 15.81 -0.61 3.72
CA LYS A 379 15.80 -0.20 5.13
C LYS A 379 15.04 -1.19 6.00
N LEU A 380 13.88 -1.68 5.55
CA LEU A 380 13.17 -2.74 6.29
C LEU A 380 14.03 -4.01 6.44
N ASP A 381 14.80 -4.37 5.40
CA ASP A 381 15.77 -5.48 5.46
C ASP A 381 17.00 -5.21 6.36
N LEU A 382 17.24 -3.96 6.76
CA LEU A 382 18.22 -3.62 7.81
C LEU A 382 17.61 -3.69 9.20
N THR A 383 16.34 -3.32 9.36
CA THR A 383 15.74 -3.07 10.68
C THR A 383 14.92 -4.22 11.24
N VAL A 384 14.35 -5.06 10.37
CA VAL A 384 13.47 -6.16 10.77
C VAL A 384 14.13 -7.47 10.42
N ASP A 385 14.25 -8.36 11.40
CA ASP A 385 14.86 -9.66 11.19
C ASP A 385 13.94 -10.57 10.38
N ARG A 386 14.53 -11.15 9.35
CA ARG A 386 13.92 -12.18 8.49
C ARG A 386 15.05 -12.93 7.79
N PRO A 387 14.79 -14.14 7.26
CA PRO A 387 15.85 -14.90 6.59
C PRO A 387 16.56 -14.16 5.44
N SER A 388 15.87 -13.21 4.80
CA SER A 388 16.43 -12.36 3.74
C SER A 388 17.05 -11.04 4.24
N ALA A 389 16.94 -10.70 5.52
CA ALA A 389 17.48 -9.47 6.08
C ALA A 389 19.01 -9.46 5.97
N PHE A 390 19.59 -8.27 5.77
CA PHE A 390 21.03 -8.16 5.50
C PHE A 390 21.88 -8.63 6.69
N PHE A 391 21.49 -8.25 7.92
CA PHE A 391 22.21 -8.68 9.12
C PHE A 391 22.02 -10.18 9.40
N ALA A 392 20.83 -10.73 9.13
CA ALA A 392 20.58 -12.17 9.24
C ALA A 392 21.49 -12.97 8.30
N GLN A 393 21.67 -12.49 7.07
CA GLN A 393 22.60 -13.10 6.10
C GLN A 393 24.06 -13.03 6.59
N ALA A 394 24.49 -11.88 7.14
CA ALA A 394 25.83 -11.72 7.72
C ALA A 394 26.06 -12.61 8.97
N MET A 395 25.00 -12.93 9.71
CA MET A 395 25.05 -13.82 10.88
C MET A 395 24.86 -15.31 10.55
N ALA A 396 24.38 -15.64 9.35
CA ALA A 396 23.98 -17.00 8.97
C ALA A 396 25.11 -18.03 9.17
N GLN A 397 26.36 -17.66 8.87
CA GLN A 397 27.51 -18.54 9.07
C GLN A 397 27.70 -18.91 10.56
N ALA A 398 27.59 -17.93 11.46
CA ALA A 398 27.73 -18.15 12.90
C ALA A 398 26.68 -19.12 13.44
N TYR A 399 25.42 -18.98 13.01
CA TYR A 399 24.35 -19.91 13.39
C TYR A 399 24.56 -21.31 12.79
N ARG A 400 24.92 -21.38 11.51
CA ARG A 400 25.12 -22.66 10.79
C ARG A 400 26.22 -23.52 11.42
N MET A 401 27.31 -22.90 11.89
CA MET A 401 28.43 -23.62 12.53
C MET A 401 28.00 -24.42 13.77
N TYR A 402 26.86 -24.09 14.40
CA TYR A 402 26.42 -24.70 15.67
C TYR A 402 25.05 -25.37 15.64
N ARG A 403 24.26 -25.18 14.57
CA ARG A 403 22.92 -25.77 14.42
C ARG A 403 22.86 -27.28 14.73
N ASN A 404 23.92 -28.00 14.36
CA ASN A 404 24.00 -29.46 14.43
C ASN A 404 24.98 -30.02 15.47
N LYS A 405 25.74 -29.17 16.19
CA LYS A 405 26.70 -29.66 17.19
C LYS A 405 25.97 -30.15 18.46
N ARG A 406 26.46 -31.25 19.03
CA ARG A 406 25.94 -31.91 20.24
C ARG A 406 27.12 -32.37 21.11
N GLY A 407 26.90 -32.50 22.42
CA GLY A 407 27.88 -33.09 23.36
C GLY A 407 28.51 -32.10 24.34
N ARG A 408 29.41 -32.62 25.19
CA ARG A 408 30.16 -31.85 26.20
C ARG A 408 30.96 -30.73 25.52
N GLY A 409 30.94 -29.51 26.09
CA GLY A 409 31.57 -28.32 25.51
C GLY A 409 30.75 -27.56 24.45
N SER A 410 29.55 -28.02 24.09
CA SER A 410 28.72 -27.33 23.08
C SER A 410 28.33 -25.91 23.48
N LYS A 411 28.03 -25.67 24.78
CA LYS A 411 27.69 -24.34 25.29
C LYS A 411 28.87 -23.36 25.15
N GLU A 412 30.04 -23.76 25.62
CA GLU A 412 31.26 -22.93 25.56
C GLU A 412 31.66 -22.64 24.11
N ASN A 413 31.57 -23.62 23.20
CA ASN A 413 31.87 -23.39 21.79
C ASN A 413 30.91 -22.40 21.13
N VAL A 414 29.59 -22.47 21.43
CA VAL A 414 28.61 -21.47 20.96
C VAL A 414 28.97 -20.09 21.49
N GLN A 415 29.31 -20.00 22.77
CA GLN A 415 29.69 -18.73 23.40
C GLN A 415 30.93 -18.12 22.73
N THR A 416 31.97 -18.93 22.55
CA THR A 416 33.21 -18.49 21.90
C THR A 416 32.94 -18.08 20.47
N THR A 417 32.25 -18.88 19.66
CA THR A 417 32.02 -18.52 18.25
C THR A 417 31.14 -17.31 18.07
N MET A 418 30.05 -17.17 18.83
CA MET A 418 29.21 -15.98 18.69
C MET A 418 29.99 -14.72 19.07
N LYS A 419 30.73 -14.77 20.17
CA LYS A 419 31.61 -13.68 20.60
C LYS A 419 32.68 -13.36 19.54
N THR A 420 33.33 -14.37 18.98
CA THR A 420 34.35 -14.20 17.95
C THR A 420 33.76 -13.57 16.70
N HIS A 421 32.61 -14.07 16.22
CA HIS A 421 31.95 -13.57 15.00
C HIS A 421 31.53 -12.11 15.14
N LEU A 422 30.91 -11.74 16.26
CA LEU A 422 30.55 -10.35 16.56
C LEU A 422 31.78 -9.43 16.73
N SER A 423 32.95 -9.98 17.07
CA SER A 423 34.19 -9.23 17.26
C SER A 423 35.04 -9.10 16.00
N LEU A 424 34.61 -9.69 14.87
CA LEU A 424 35.34 -9.56 13.62
C LEU A 424 35.42 -8.09 13.18
N GLY A 425 36.61 -7.71 12.71
CA GLY A 425 36.92 -6.35 12.24
C GLY A 425 37.00 -6.26 10.71
N GLY A 426 36.95 -5.02 10.20
CA GLY A 426 37.06 -4.74 8.77
C GLY A 426 36.03 -5.51 7.91
N PRO A 427 36.40 -5.96 6.70
CA PRO A 427 35.49 -6.60 5.74
C PRO A 427 34.84 -7.91 6.19
N THR A 428 35.42 -8.57 7.20
CA THR A 428 34.88 -9.85 7.73
C THR A 428 33.85 -9.64 8.84
N SER A 429 33.71 -8.41 9.31
CA SER A 429 32.74 -8.05 10.33
C SER A 429 31.31 -8.23 9.85
N PRO A 430 30.38 -8.78 10.66
CA PRO A 430 28.98 -8.89 10.28
C PRO A 430 28.35 -7.52 9.99
N PHE A 431 28.83 -6.44 10.63
CA PHE A 431 28.37 -5.08 10.36
C PHE A 431 28.80 -4.57 8.97
N HIS A 432 30.04 -4.84 8.57
CA HIS A 432 30.55 -4.46 7.24
C HIS A 432 29.88 -5.28 6.14
N GLN A 433 29.74 -6.59 6.34
CA GLN A 433 29.01 -7.46 5.42
C GLN A 433 27.55 -7.01 5.24
N THR A 434 26.92 -6.52 6.30
CA THR A 434 25.56 -5.95 6.23
C THR A 434 25.53 -4.68 5.37
N ALA A 435 26.51 -3.79 5.52
CA ALA A 435 26.64 -2.59 4.68
C ALA A 435 26.89 -2.95 3.21
N ASP A 436 27.75 -3.94 2.94
CA ASP A 436 28.03 -4.43 1.58
C ASP A 436 26.77 -5.01 0.91
N LEU A 437 26.04 -5.86 1.63
CA LEU A 437 24.80 -6.45 1.12
C LEU A 437 23.75 -5.37 0.82
N PHE A 438 23.62 -4.38 1.70
CA PHE A 438 22.74 -3.24 1.50
C PHE A 438 23.14 -2.42 0.28
N GLN A 439 24.43 -2.05 0.18
CA GLN A 439 24.96 -1.26 -0.93
C GLN A 439 24.74 -1.99 -2.26
N LYS A 440 24.99 -3.30 -2.29
CA LYS A 440 24.76 -4.14 -3.48
C LYS A 440 23.30 -4.14 -3.90
N ALA A 441 22.37 -4.29 -2.95
CA ALA A 441 20.94 -4.27 -3.22
C ALA A 441 20.51 -2.92 -3.83
N ILE A 442 20.86 -1.81 -3.18
CA ILE A 442 20.53 -0.47 -3.69
C ILE A 442 21.18 -0.19 -5.04
N LYS A 443 22.43 -0.61 -5.24
CA LYS A 443 23.13 -0.47 -6.52
C LYS A 443 22.37 -1.18 -7.64
N MET A 444 21.99 -2.44 -7.43
CA MET A 444 21.20 -3.20 -8.42
C MET A 444 19.87 -2.51 -8.73
N ASP A 445 19.19 -1.94 -7.72
CA ASP A 445 17.93 -1.23 -7.93
C ASP A 445 18.09 0.11 -8.66
N ILE A 446 19.15 0.87 -8.37
CA ILE A 446 19.49 2.09 -9.10
C ILE A 446 19.75 1.76 -10.57
N GLU A 447 20.57 0.74 -10.86
CA GLU A 447 20.89 0.30 -12.23
C GLU A 447 19.64 -0.16 -12.99
N ARG A 448 18.79 -0.96 -12.34
CA ARG A 448 17.52 -1.42 -12.93
C ARG A 448 16.60 -0.24 -13.24
N THR A 449 16.45 0.69 -12.32
CA THR A 449 15.53 1.83 -12.49
C THR A 449 16.09 2.85 -13.49
N SER A 450 17.41 3.06 -13.52
CA SER A 450 18.06 3.95 -14.48
C SER A 450 18.01 3.39 -15.90
N ALA A 451 18.07 2.07 -16.08
CA ALA A 451 17.87 1.43 -17.37
C ALA A 451 16.45 1.68 -17.92
N VAL A 452 15.42 1.63 -17.06
CA VAL A 452 14.03 1.97 -17.44
C VAL A 452 13.93 3.44 -17.83
N LEU A 453 14.50 4.35 -17.04
CA LEU A 453 14.53 5.78 -17.37
C LEU A 453 15.23 6.03 -18.70
N THR A 454 16.41 5.45 -18.90
CA THR A 454 17.20 5.58 -20.14
C THR A 454 16.40 5.12 -21.34
N LYS A 455 15.72 3.98 -21.24
CA LYS A 455 14.86 3.46 -22.30
C LYS A 455 13.73 4.44 -22.64
N ASN A 456 13.03 4.95 -21.63
CA ASN A 456 11.88 5.83 -21.84
C ASN A 456 12.29 7.19 -22.43
N VAL A 457 13.33 7.82 -21.89
CA VAL A 457 13.85 9.10 -22.42
C VAL A 457 14.43 8.90 -23.83
N LYS A 458 15.06 7.75 -24.10
CA LYS A 458 15.53 7.41 -25.45
C LYS A 458 14.38 7.36 -26.45
N VAL A 459 13.24 6.77 -26.10
CA VAL A 459 12.05 6.72 -26.97
C VAL A 459 11.57 8.14 -27.31
N ILE A 460 11.52 9.04 -26.34
CA ILE A 460 11.16 10.46 -26.55
C ILE A 460 12.14 11.12 -27.52
N MET A 461 13.45 10.94 -27.32
CA MET A 461 14.47 11.51 -28.21
C MET A 461 14.39 10.94 -29.63
N GLU A 462 14.08 9.64 -29.77
CA GLU A 462 13.85 9.00 -31.07
C GLU A 462 12.60 9.53 -31.76
N GLN A 463 11.53 9.81 -31.02
CA GLN A 463 10.31 10.44 -31.55
C GLN A 463 10.60 11.85 -32.06
N ILE A 464 11.33 12.67 -31.28
CA ILE A 464 11.78 14.00 -31.71
C ILE A 464 12.60 13.91 -33.00
N HIS A 465 13.60 13.04 -33.03
CA HIS A 465 14.43 12.82 -34.22
C HIS A 465 13.58 12.40 -35.43
N HIS A 466 12.63 11.48 -35.24
CA HIS A 466 11.76 10.98 -36.30
C HIS A 466 10.82 12.06 -36.84
N HIS A 467 10.23 12.88 -35.97
CA HIS A 467 9.39 14.00 -36.40
C HIS A 467 10.20 15.07 -37.13
N CYS A 468 11.40 15.41 -36.65
CA CYS A 468 12.32 16.29 -37.37
C CYS A 468 12.71 15.73 -38.74
N SER A 469 12.94 14.42 -38.84
CA SER A 469 13.24 13.76 -40.13
C SER A 469 12.05 13.84 -41.10
N TYR A 470 10.82 13.56 -40.62
CA TYR A 470 9.64 13.64 -41.48
C TYR A 470 9.33 15.05 -41.96
N MET A 471 9.51 16.06 -41.11
CA MET A 471 9.28 17.46 -41.47
C MET A 471 10.19 18.00 -42.59
N ILE A 472 11.25 17.26 -42.94
CA ILE A 472 12.28 17.72 -43.88
C ILE A 472 12.40 16.77 -45.09
N ASN A 473 11.93 15.53 -45.00
CA ASN A 473 12.07 14.57 -46.10
C ASN A 473 10.91 14.69 -47.10
N ALA A 474 11.10 15.50 -48.14
CA ALA A 474 10.20 15.65 -49.29
C ALA A 474 10.21 14.43 -50.23
N LYS A 475 10.02 13.22 -49.72
CA LYS A 475 9.76 12.08 -50.63
C LYS A 475 8.39 12.28 -51.25
N LYS A 476 8.31 12.10 -52.59
CA LYS A 476 7.08 12.12 -53.39
C LYS A 476 5.95 11.40 -52.64
N THR A 477 5.08 12.16 -52.01
CA THR A 477 3.87 11.67 -51.38
C THR A 477 2.98 11.06 -52.46
N ASP A 478 2.40 9.89 -52.19
CA ASP A 478 1.31 9.38 -53.00
C ASP A 478 0.17 10.41 -52.99
N THR A 479 -0.58 10.52 -54.09
CA THR A 479 -1.71 11.45 -54.21
C THR A 479 -2.74 11.22 -53.12
N SER A 480 -2.88 9.97 -52.65
CA SER A 480 -3.75 9.58 -51.53
C SER A 480 -3.27 10.11 -50.17
N GLU A 481 -1.95 10.09 -49.90
CA GLU A 481 -1.36 10.62 -48.66
C GLU A 481 -1.49 12.14 -48.59
N GLU A 482 -1.29 12.82 -49.72
CA GLU A 482 -1.44 14.27 -49.81
C GLU A 482 -2.88 14.72 -49.53
N GLN A 483 -3.87 14.01 -50.08
CA GLN A 483 -5.29 14.27 -49.79
C GLN A 483 -5.64 14.06 -48.30
N LEU A 484 -5.06 13.04 -47.67
CA LEU A 484 -5.23 12.79 -46.23
C LEU A 484 -4.59 13.89 -45.39
N LYS A 485 -3.37 14.34 -45.74
CA LYS A 485 -2.69 15.45 -45.05
C LYS A 485 -3.50 16.74 -45.14
N VAL A 486 -4.06 17.07 -46.31
CA VAL A 486 -4.92 18.24 -46.48
C VAL A 486 -6.19 18.12 -45.63
N SER A 487 -6.89 16.99 -45.68
CA SER A 487 -8.12 16.77 -44.90
C SER A 487 -7.88 16.86 -43.39
N LEU A 488 -6.77 16.28 -42.90
CA LEU A 488 -6.38 16.37 -41.49
C LEU A 488 -5.95 17.78 -41.11
N ARG A 489 -5.21 18.48 -41.96
CA ARG A 489 -4.84 19.89 -41.75
C ARG A 489 -6.08 20.76 -41.60
N ASP A 490 -7.08 20.60 -42.46
CA ASP A 490 -8.34 21.35 -42.40
C ASP A 490 -9.11 21.05 -41.10
N PHE A 491 -9.19 19.76 -40.73
CA PHE A 491 -9.81 19.32 -39.48
C PHE A 491 -9.09 19.84 -38.21
N LEU A 492 -7.79 20.14 -38.32
CA LEU A 492 -6.95 20.56 -37.20
C LEU A 492 -6.77 22.08 -37.12
N CYS A 493 -6.84 22.82 -38.23
CA CYS A 493 -6.53 24.25 -38.32
C CYS A 493 -7.73 25.20 -38.52
N GLY A 494 -8.94 24.70 -38.79
CA GLY A 494 -10.19 25.50 -38.86
C GLY A 494 -10.69 26.06 -37.50
N ARG A 495 -11.73 26.92 -37.54
CA ARG A 495 -12.31 27.62 -36.36
C ARG A 495 -13.16 26.74 -35.42
N ASP A 496 -13.81 25.69 -35.93
CA ASP A 496 -14.64 24.75 -35.17
C ASP A 496 -14.05 23.32 -35.24
N THR A 497 -12.83 23.16 -34.75
CA THR A 497 -11.99 21.98 -35.04
C THR A 497 -11.71 21.07 -33.86
N GLY A 498 -11.19 19.88 -34.18
CA GLY A 498 -10.72 18.92 -33.18
C GLY A 498 -9.65 19.51 -32.24
N TYR A 499 -8.89 20.50 -32.69
CA TYR A 499 -7.91 21.19 -31.84
C TYR A 499 -8.56 22.09 -30.79
N GLN A 500 -9.60 22.86 -31.15
CA GLN A 500 -10.34 23.67 -30.18
C GLN A 500 -11.03 22.78 -29.15
N HIS A 501 -11.63 21.67 -29.59
CA HIS A 501 -12.23 20.69 -28.69
C HIS A 501 -11.21 20.10 -27.72
N PHE A 502 -9.97 19.87 -28.17
CA PHE A 502 -8.89 19.40 -27.31
C PHE A 502 -8.47 20.44 -26.25
N GLU A 503 -8.39 21.72 -26.62
CA GLU A 503 -8.10 22.79 -25.66
C GLU A 503 -9.24 22.97 -24.63
N ASP A 504 -10.50 22.78 -25.05
CA ASP A 504 -11.65 22.78 -24.14
C ASP A 504 -11.55 21.63 -23.13
N ILE A 505 -11.16 20.42 -23.56
CA ILE A 505 -10.90 19.27 -22.66
C ILE A 505 -9.79 19.59 -21.66
N LYS A 506 -8.70 20.25 -22.09
CA LYS A 506 -7.63 20.68 -21.17
C LYS A 506 -8.13 21.70 -20.15
N ALA A 507 -8.97 22.65 -20.57
CA ALA A 507 -9.57 23.65 -19.68
C ALA A 507 -10.51 23.00 -18.66
N ASP A 508 -11.31 22.04 -19.10
CA ASP A 508 -12.21 21.25 -18.26
C ASP A 508 -11.46 20.43 -17.22
N LEU A 509 -10.37 19.77 -17.60
CA LEU A 509 -9.50 19.06 -16.67
C LEU A 509 -8.93 20.00 -15.60
N LYS A 510 -8.45 21.20 -15.99
CA LYS A 510 -7.97 22.22 -15.03
C LYS A 510 -9.06 22.63 -14.06
N ARG A 511 -10.31 22.80 -14.53
CA ARG A 511 -11.47 23.13 -13.68
C ARG A 511 -11.80 22.01 -12.70
N ILE A 512 -11.79 20.75 -13.13
CA ILE A 512 -12.00 19.58 -12.26
C ILE A 512 -10.91 19.53 -11.17
N LYS A 513 -9.65 19.73 -11.55
CA LYS A 513 -8.53 19.68 -10.62
C LYS A 513 -8.63 20.74 -9.51
N ARG A 514 -9.02 21.97 -9.84
CA ARG A 514 -9.26 23.04 -8.84
C ARG A 514 -10.29 22.61 -7.80
N ARG A 515 -11.43 22.05 -8.24
CA ARG A 515 -12.48 21.54 -7.33
C ARG A 515 -11.99 20.44 -6.39
N TYR A 516 -10.97 19.67 -6.77
CA TYR A 516 -10.41 18.62 -5.91
C TYR A 516 -9.35 19.16 -4.94
N ILE A 517 -8.54 20.14 -5.37
CA ILE A 517 -7.54 20.79 -4.50
C ILE A 517 -8.24 21.59 -3.40
N ASP A 518 -9.33 22.29 -3.72
CA ASP A 518 -10.12 23.08 -2.76
C ASP A 518 -10.92 22.22 -1.74
N VAL A 519 -10.94 20.89 -1.91
CA VAL A 519 -11.62 19.94 -1.01
C VAL A 519 -10.61 19.20 -0.10
N GLU A 520 -9.32 19.25 -0.43
CA GLU A 520 -8.24 18.66 0.37
C GLU A 520 -7.47 19.70 1.23
N ALA A 521 -7.72 21.00 1.02
CA ALA A 521 -7.32 22.10 1.92
C ALA A 521 -8.44 22.40 2.93
#